data_AF-A0A2P5HKG5-F1
#
_entry.id   AF-A0A2P5HKG5-F1
#
_cell.length_a   1.000
_cell.length_b   1.000
_cell.length_c   1.000
_cell.angle_alpha   90.00
_cell.angle_beta   90.00
_cell.angle_gamma   90.00
#
_symmetry.space_group_name_H-M   'P 1'
#
loop_
_entity.id
_entity.type
_entity.pdbx_description
1 polymer ?
#
loop_
_entity_poly.entity_id
_entity_poly.type
_entity_poly.pdbx_seq_one_letter_code
_entity_poly.pdbx_strand_id
1 'polypeptide(L)'
;MLWEKYGNQVPHHINVDNMFKAAAANKKSGPEVMALLLDRYTVAQAATNNDAEMRFEVSEVLLRAAVTNADQKDSNFERLLAPGRGTVPNHRTGKACMVPIRSGSEWHAVLVHQRHLGSQRINALQQKGSTALEVKLAETLSEYVQPQSQVSLHDTAHSILAQLPADKPYSDEGYALACLVHEVAVQIPYQHPSHARLVRLLKHLTRSPKVRSPSTVEGEEDLCVNFQALGPKAYEKPLEWVNYHAFLAQLDAAGVWTTGMPNFAVWEMRDAFEEEEEEPDAEGQQLHQYHVMAAAQWILWDGQKIFKYMANPLPVREDEARMWRLGDRCSSSDVAVVSVARWQLWKEGFRAAAASAEGAEGTDECKDLAGRASALMDAIEKSMSF
;
A
#
# COMPACT_ATOMS: atom_id res chain seq x y z
N MET A 1 16.36 -25.21 28.66
CA MET A 1 17.09 -26.44 29.04
C MET A 1 17.59 -27.29 27.87
N LEU A 2 16.79 -27.73 26.88
CA LEU A 2 17.35 -28.46 25.72
C LEU A 2 18.18 -27.57 24.77
N TRP A 3 17.79 -26.31 24.57
CA TRP A 3 18.49 -25.39 23.66
C TRP A 3 19.86 -24.92 24.20
N GLU A 4 20.02 -24.75 25.51
CA GLU A 4 21.32 -24.41 26.13
C GLU A 4 22.36 -25.52 25.95
N LYS A 5 21.92 -26.77 25.73
CA LYS A 5 22.80 -27.93 25.56
C LYS A 5 23.22 -28.16 24.10
N TYR A 6 22.50 -27.58 23.13
CA TYR A 6 22.71 -27.84 21.69
C TYR A 6 22.77 -26.58 20.81
N GLY A 7 22.78 -25.38 21.39
CA GLY A 7 22.62 -24.10 20.68
C GLY A 7 23.66 -23.78 19.60
N ASN A 8 24.83 -24.42 19.60
CA ASN A 8 25.87 -24.24 18.57
C ASN A 8 25.88 -25.34 17.50
N GLN A 9 24.95 -26.29 17.56
CA GLN A 9 24.74 -27.33 16.56
C GLN A 9 23.25 -27.44 16.27
N VAL A 10 22.68 -26.39 15.66
CA VAL A 10 21.32 -26.48 15.12
C VAL A 10 21.43 -27.13 13.74
N PRO A 11 21.02 -28.40 13.56
CA PRO A 11 21.03 -29.01 12.24
C PRO A 11 20.00 -28.30 11.34
N HIS A 12 20.33 -28.15 10.06
CA HIS A 12 19.56 -27.41 9.02
C HIS A 12 18.10 -27.86 8.79
N HIS A 13 17.53 -28.74 9.62
CA HIS A 13 16.18 -29.27 9.49
C HIS A 13 15.21 -28.83 10.59
N ILE A 14 15.60 -27.93 11.51
CA ILE A 14 14.64 -27.40 12.51
C ILE A 14 13.78 -26.32 11.83
N ASN A 15 12.53 -26.67 11.56
CA ASN A 15 11.53 -25.78 10.99
C ASN A 15 11.10 -24.73 12.04
N VAL A 16 11.59 -23.49 11.86
CA VAL A 16 11.34 -22.34 12.73
C VAL A 16 9.84 -22.06 12.89
N ASP A 17 9.02 -22.26 11.85
CA ASP A 17 7.57 -22.07 11.93
C ASP A 17 6.91 -23.01 12.93
N ASN A 18 7.39 -24.25 13.04
CA ASN A 18 6.84 -25.22 13.98
C ASN A 18 7.16 -24.83 15.43
N MET A 19 8.26 -24.12 15.67
CA MET A 19 8.60 -23.60 17.00
C MET A 19 7.70 -22.43 17.38
N PHE A 20 7.44 -21.49 16.46
CA PHE A 20 6.50 -20.39 16.69
C PHE A 20 5.07 -20.88 16.89
N LYS A 21 4.62 -21.86 16.10
CA LYS A 21 3.31 -22.51 16.26
C LYS A 21 3.20 -23.24 17.61
N ALA A 22 4.23 -23.96 18.03
CA ALA A 22 4.24 -24.64 19.32
C ALA A 22 4.26 -23.68 20.51
N ALA A 23 5.00 -22.56 20.41
CA ALA A 23 5.01 -21.51 21.42
C ALA A 23 3.63 -20.84 21.51
N ALA A 24 3.01 -20.50 20.38
CA ALA A 24 1.67 -19.92 20.33
C ALA A 24 0.59 -20.86 20.91
N ALA A 25 0.75 -22.18 20.79
CA ALA A 25 -0.18 -23.17 21.34
C ALA A 25 0.00 -23.43 22.85
N ASN A 26 1.09 -22.96 23.48
CA ASN A 26 1.39 -23.26 24.88
C ASN A 26 0.85 -22.19 25.84
N LYS A 27 -0.26 -22.50 26.53
CA LYS A 27 -0.96 -21.54 27.39
C LYS A 27 -0.19 -21.05 28.62
N LYS A 28 0.74 -21.85 29.15
CA LYS A 28 1.39 -21.57 30.44
C LYS A 28 2.73 -20.86 30.30
N SER A 29 3.43 -21.11 29.18
CA SER A 29 4.79 -20.61 28.94
C SER A 29 4.98 -20.07 27.53
N GLY A 30 3.93 -20.04 26.71
CA GLY A 30 3.96 -19.57 25.33
C GLY A 30 4.40 -18.12 25.21
N PRO A 31 3.90 -17.17 26.03
CA PRO A 31 4.36 -15.78 25.97
C PRO A 31 5.85 -15.61 26.25
N GLU A 32 6.39 -16.28 27.28
CA GLU A 32 7.82 -16.21 27.63
C GLU A 32 8.69 -16.88 26.57
N VAL A 33 8.25 -18.02 26.03
CA VAL A 33 8.95 -18.70 24.94
C VAL A 33 8.90 -17.86 23.66
N MET A 34 7.77 -17.21 23.36
CA MET A 34 7.62 -16.32 22.20
C MET A 34 8.54 -15.11 22.31
N ALA A 35 8.61 -14.46 23.47
CA ALA A 35 9.50 -13.33 23.72
C ALA A 35 10.98 -13.74 23.56
N LEU A 36 11.35 -14.92 24.04
CA LEU A 36 12.72 -15.44 23.95
C LEU A 36 13.09 -15.85 22.51
N LEU A 37 12.14 -16.41 21.75
CA LEU A 37 12.33 -16.70 20.32
C LEU A 37 12.49 -15.41 19.51
N LEU A 38 11.70 -14.37 19.80
CA LEU A 38 11.80 -13.07 19.16
C LEU A 38 13.14 -12.39 19.46
N ASP A 39 13.57 -12.33 20.73
CA ASP A 39 14.85 -11.75 21.13
C ASP A 39 16.02 -12.43 20.40
N ARG A 40 16.06 -13.76 20.41
CA ARG A 40 17.12 -14.54 19.74
C ARG A 40 17.06 -14.47 18.22
N TYR A 41 15.87 -14.40 17.63
CA TYR A 41 15.71 -14.20 16.19
C TYR A 41 16.20 -12.82 15.75
N THR A 42 15.93 -11.78 16.54
CA THR A 42 16.40 -10.41 16.28
C THR A 42 17.93 -10.34 16.35
N VAL A 43 18.54 -11.00 17.33
CA VAL A 43 20.01 -11.11 17.45
C VAL A 43 20.63 -11.91 16.29
N ALA A 44 19.98 -12.98 15.84
CA ALA A 44 20.45 -13.77 14.70
C ALA A 44 20.34 -13.00 13.38
N GLN A 45 19.26 -12.23 13.18
CA GLN A 45 19.10 -11.35 12.01
C GLN A 45 20.11 -10.21 11.96
N ALA A 46 20.53 -9.69 13.11
CA ALA A 46 21.60 -8.69 13.16
C ALA A 46 22.97 -9.25 12.73
N ALA A 47 23.15 -10.57 12.80
CA ALA A 47 24.39 -11.25 12.43
C ALA A 47 24.40 -11.75 10.97
N THR A 48 23.25 -11.96 10.33
CA THR A 48 23.18 -12.42 8.94
C THR A 48 22.56 -11.36 8.04
N ASN A 49 23.39 -10.73 7.22
CA ASN A 49 23.04 -9.63 6.32
C ASN A 49 22.24 -10.09 5.07
N ASN A 50 21.27 -11.01 5.20
CA ASN A 50 20.48 -11.48 4.07
C ASN A 50 19.00 -11.74 4.36
N ASP A 51 18.25 -11.45 3.28
CA ASP A 51 16.89 -11.76 2.86
C ASP A 51 15.66 -11.05 3.48
N ALA A 52 14.94 -10.34 2.61
CA ALA A 52 13.70 -9.61 2.91
C ALA A 52 12.47 -10.53 2.91
N GLU A 53 12.57 -11.70 2.26
CA GLU A 53 11.48 -12.68 2.15
C GLU A 53 11.16 -13.33 3.51
N MET A 54 12.19 -13.70 4.27
CA MET A 54 12.05 -14.28 5.61
C MET A 54 11.51 -13.26 6.65
N ARG A 55 11.70 -11.96 6.42
CA ARG A 55 11.16 -10.88 7.28
C ARG A 55 9.64 -10.75 7.13
N PHE A 56 9.10 -11.07 5.95
CA PHE A 56 7.68 -10.90 5.64
C PHE A 56 6.83 -12.07 6.15
N GLU A 57 7.30 -13.31 6.02
CA GLU A 57 6.58 -14.50 6.51
C GLU A 57 6.47 -14.53 8.04
N VAL A 58 7.55 -14.17 8.75
CA VAL A 58 7.55 -14.07 10.22
C VAL A 58 6.60 -12.99 10.71
N SER A 59 6.48 -11.87 9.99
CA SER A 59 5.52 -10.81 10.34
C SER A 59 4.06 -11.28 10.24
N GLU A 60 3.73 -12.14 9.27
CA GLU A 60 2.38 -12.70 9.13
C GLU A 60 2.05 -13.71 10.25
N VAL A 61 3.01 -14.57 10.61
CA VAL A 61 2.87 -15.52 11.73
C VAL A 61 2.68 -14.77 13.05
N LEU A 62 3.42 -13.68 13.26
CA LEU A 62 3.28 -12.82 14.44
C LEU A 62 1.93 -12.09 14.47
N LEU A 63 1.44 -11.60 13.32
CA LEU A 63 0.12 -10.97 13.22
C LEU A 63 -0.99 -11.98 13.55
N ARG A 64 -0.93 -13.20 13.01
CA ARG A 64 -1.90 -14.27 13.30
C ARG A 64 -1.86 -14.70 14.76
N ALA A 65 -0.68 -14.80 15.37
CA ALA A 65 -0.52 -15.13 16.78
C ALA A 65 -1.06 -14.01 17.70
N ALA A 66 -0.82 -12.75 17.36
CA ALA A 66 -1.33 -11.59 18.09
C ALA A 66 -2.86 -11.52 18.02
N VAL A 67 -3.46 -11.75 16.84
CA VAL A 67 -4.91 -11.80 16.65
C VAL A 67 -5.55 -12.95 17.43
N THR A 68 -4.94 -14.14 17.41
CA THR A 68 -5.44 -15.32 18.14
C THR A 68 -5.40 -15.10 19.67
N ASN A 69 -4.41 -14.36 20.17
CA ASN A 69 -4.31 -14.01 21.59
C ASN A 69 -5.21 -12.83 21.99
N ALA A 70 -5.47 -11.88 21.09
CA ALA A 70 -6.34 -10.72 21.36
C ALA A 70 -7.84 -11.09 21.46
N ASP A 71 -8.29 -12.12 20.72
CA ASP A 71 -9.66 -12.64 20.80
C ASP A 71 -9.96 -13.38 22.12
N GLN A 72 -8.92 -13.81 22.84
CA GLN A 72 -9.06 -14.44 24.15
C GLN A 72 -8.79 -13.39 25.22
N LYS A 73 -9.87 -12.75 25.72
CA LYS A 73 -9.88 -11.72 26.79
C LYS A 73 -9.01 -12.07 28.01
N ASP A 74 -7.69 -11.93 27.91
CA ASP A 74 -6.75 -12.18 28.99
C ASP A 74 -6.09 -10.86 29.40
N SER A 75 -6.60 -10.32 30.51
CA SER A 75 -6.16 -9.08 31.16
C SER A 75 -4.68 -9.03 31.58
N ASN A 76 -3.92 -10.12 31.37
CA ASN A 76 -2.49 -10.18 31.68
C ASN A 76 -1.59 -9.64 30.58
N PHE A 77 -2.05 -9.57 29.32
CA PHE A 77 -1.23 -9.10 28.20
C PHE A 77 -0.91 -7.59 28.31
N GLU A 78 -1.85 -6.79 28.82
CA GLU A 78 -1.65 -5.35 29.06
C GLU A 78 -0.66 -5.04 30.20
N ARG A 79 -0.45 -5.97 31.14
CA ARG A 79 0.50 -5.80 32.24
C ARG A 79 1.96 -6.00 31.84
N LEU A 80 2.23 -6.78 30.80
CA LEU A 80 3.58 -7.08 30.32
C LEU A 80 4.18 -5.96 29.45
N LEU A 81 3.34 -5.06 28.92
CA LEU A 81 3.76 -3.92 28.09
C LEU A 81 3.83 -2.59 28.84
N ALA A 82 3.54 -2.57 30.14
CA ALA A 82 3.64 -1.35 30.94
C ALA A 82 5.10 -1.12 31.42
N PRO A 83 5.72 0.03 31.12
CA PRO A 83 7.02 0.38 31.68
C PRO A 83 6.92 0.56 33.21
N GLY A 84 7.95 0.08 33.92
CA GLY A 84 8.00 0.02 35.39
C GLY A 84 7.69 1.35 36.08
N ARG A 85 6.76 1.33 37.03
CA ARG A 85 6.38 2.48 37.87
C ARG A 85 7.46 2.77 38.91
N GLY A 86 8.22 3.84 38.70
CA GLY A 86 8.81 4.64 39.79
C GLY A 86 7.81 5.74 40.18
N THR A 87 7.40 5.78 41.44
CA THR A 87 6.46 6.75 42.01
C THR A 87 7.13 8.08 42.38
N VAL A 88 6.60 9.23 41.93
CA VAL A 88 6.32 10.48 42.71
C VAL A 88 5.28 11.33 41.92
N PRO A 89 4.30 12.02 42.55
CA PRO A 89 3.16 12.65 41.87
C PRO A 89 3.30 14.18 41.67
N ASN A 90 2.84 14.73 40.53
CA ASN A 90 1.92 15.90 40.53
C ASN A 90 1.34 16.31 39.15
N HIS A 91 0.02 16.46 39.15
CA HIS A 91 -0.92 17.37 38.45
C HIS A 91 -0.80 17.84 36.97
N ARG A 92 -1.99 17.74 36.33
CA ARG A 92 -2.62 18.60 35.29
C ARG A 92 -2.18 18.39 33.83
N THR A 93 -2.88 17.52 33.10
CA THR A 93 -4.08 17.82 32.26
C THR A 93 -4.38 16.57 31.44
N GLY A 94 -5.44 15.85 31.80
CA GLY A 94 -5.90 14.69 31.04
C GLY A 94 -6.83 15.10 29.90
N LYS A 95 -6.36 15.00 28.66
CA LYS A 95 -7.18 14.69 27.49
C LYS A 95 -6.42 13.67 26.65
N ALA A 96 -6.78 12.40 26.81
CA ALA A 96 -6.39 11.37 25.87
C ALA A 96 -7.35 11.46 24.67
N CYS A 97 -6.81 11.73 23.48
CA CYS A 97 -7.51 11.46 22.23
C CYS A 97 -7.63 9.94 22.09
N MET A 98 -8.80 9.39 22.39
CA MET A 98 -9.16 8.07 21.89
C MET A 98 -9.55 8.22 20.43
N VAL A 99 -8.69 7.70 19.55
CA VAL A 99 -9.06 7.41 18.16
C VAL A 99 -10.14 6.31 18.21
N PRO A 100 -11.30 6.48 17.56
CA PRO A 100 -12.31 5.44 17.53
C PRO A 100 -11.80 4.26 16.71
N ILE A 101 -11.61 3.12 17.37
CA ILE A 101 -11.43 1.83 16.70
C ILE A 101 -12.78 1.50 16.06
N ARG A 102 -12.84 1.50 14.73
CA ARG A 102 -14.04 1.12 13.96
C ARG A 102 -14.53 -0.27 14.39
N SER A 103 -15.83 -0.40 14.57
CA SER A 103 -16.45 -1.60 15.13
C SER A 103 -16.39 -2.79 14.16
N GLY A 104 -16.34 -4.03 14.67
CA GLY A 104 -16.34 -5.24 13.83
C GLY A 104 -17.57 -5.37 12.90
N SER A 105 -18.68 -4.69 13.21
CA SER A 105 -19.87 -4.62 12.35
C SER A 105 -19.68 -3.79 11.08
N GLU A 106 -18.85 -2.74 11.11
CA GLU A 106 -18.55 -1.92 9.93
C GLU A 106 -17.70 -2.70 8.93
N TRP A 107 -16.74 -3.48 9.42
CA TRP A 107 -15.95 -4.39 8.59
C TRP A 107 -16.80 -5.48 7.94
N HIS A 108 -17.80 -6.01 8.66
CA HIS A 108 -18.72 -6.99 8.09
C HIS A 108 -19.57 -6.40 6.96
N ALA A 109 -20.05 -5.16 7.10
CA ALA A 109 -20.80 -4.46 6.05
C ALA A 109 -19.94 -4.20 4.80
N VAL A 110 -18.69 -3.79 4.97
CA VAL A 110 -17.73 -3.59 3.87
C VAL A 110 -17.45 -4.92 3.14
N LEU A 111 -17.26 -6.01 3.87
CA LEU A 111 -17.02 -7.35 3.29
C LEU A 111 -18.24 -7.90 2.54
N VAL A 112 -19.45 -7.72 3.08
CA VAL A 112 -20.70 -8.10 2.40
C VAL A 112 -20.92 -7.25 1.15
N HIS A 113 -20.62 -5.95 1.21
CA HIS A 113 -20.69 -5.04 0.08
C HIS A 113 -19.69 -5.43 -1.03
N GLN A 114 -18.45 -5.80 -0.70
CA GLN A 114 -17.47 -6.25 -1.69
C GLN A 114 -17.85 -7.56 -2.39
N ARG A 115 -18.39 -8.54 -1.65
CA ARG A 115 -18.91 -9.77 -2.25
C ARG A 115 -20.06 -9.48 -3.21
N HIS A 116 -20.88 -8.48 -2.87
CA HIS A 116 -21.98 -8.03 -3.71
C HIS A 116 -21.50 -7.27 -4.96
N LEU A 117 -20.49 -6.40 -4.84
CA LEU A 117 -19.90 -5.66 -5.96
C LEU A 117 -19.23 -6.58 -6.99
N GLY A 118 -18.48 -7.59 -6.54
CA GLY A 118 -17.87 -8.59 -7.42
C GLY A 118 -18.93 -9.39 -8.20
N SER A 119 -20.00 -9.84 -7.54
CA SER A 119 -21.10 -10.56 -8.19
C SER A 119 -21.95 -9.68 -9.11
N GLN A 120 -22.24 -8.43 -8.73
CA GLN A 120 -23.00 -7.50 -9.56
C GLN A 120 -22.27 -7.17 -10.88
N ARG A 121 -20.93 -7.11 -10.86
CA ARG A 121 -20.16 -6.74 -12.06
C ARG A 121 -19.78 -7.92 -12.95
N ILE A 122 -19.60 -9.13 -12.40
CA ILE A 122 -19.60 -10.36 -13.23
C ILE A 122 -20.90 -10.44 -14.02
N ASN A 123 -22.04 -10.14 -13.38
CA ASN A 123 -23.32 -10.07 -14.07
C ASN A 123 -23.37 -8.92 -15.11
N ALA A 124 -22.78 -7.76 -14.82
CA ALA A 124 -22.73 -6.63 -15.77
C ALA A 124 -21.82 -6.91 -16.98
N LEU A 125 -20.68 -7.58 -16.79
CA LEU A 125 -19.77 -8.01 -17.86
C LEU A 125 -20.47 -9.06 -18.74
N GLN A 126 -21.14 -10.05 -18.14
CA GLN A 126 -21.96 -11.02 -18.86
C GLN A 126 -23.09 -10.36 -19.68
N GLN A 127 -23.70 -9.29 -19.15
CA GLN A 127 -24.74 -8.53 -19.86
C GLN A 127 -24.20 -7.63 -21.00
N LYS A 128 -22.94 -7.20 -20.94
CA LYS A 128 -22.30 -6.35 -21.96
C LYS A 128 -21.72 -7.13 -23.15
N GLY A 129 -21.91 -8.45 -23.21
CA GLY A 129 -21.34 -9.28 -24.27
C GLY A 129 -19.84 -9.52 -24.11
N SER A 130 -19.32 -9.46 -22.88
CA SER A 130 -17.92 -9.79 -22.58
C SER A 130 -17.55 -11.19 -23.06
N THR A 131 -16.29 -11.35 -23.44
CA THR A 131 -15.77 -12.63 -23.91
C THR A 131 -15.71 -13.66 -22.77
N ALA A 132 -15.76 -14.95 -23.08
CA ALA A 132 -15.61 -16.01 -22.08
C ALA A 132 -14.28 -15.91 -21.31
N LEU A 133 -13.25 -15.37 -21.96
CA LEU A 133 -11.96 -15.05 -21.36
C LEU A 133 -12.09 -13.98 -20.26
N GLU A 134 -12.72 -12.85 -20.57
CA GLU A 134 -12.88 -11.73 -19.63
C GLU A 134 -13.65 -12.17 -18.39
N VAL A 135 -14.72 -12.95 -18.57
CA VAL A 135 -15.50 -13.51 -17.46
C VAL A 135 -14.61 -14.36 -16.55
N LYS A 136 -13.83 -15.28 -17.13
CA LYS A 136 -12.95 -16.17 -16.36
C LYS A 136 -11.83 -15.41 -15.63
N LEU A 137 -11.23 -14.41 -16.27
CA LEU A 137 -10.22 -13.54 -15.65
C LEU A 137 -10.84 -12.73 -14.50
N ALA A 138 -12.01 -12.15 -14.72
CA ALA A 138 -12.73 -11.37 -13.70
C ALA A 138 -13.10 -12.24 -12.48
N GLU A 139 -13.59 -13.46 -12.70
CA GLU A 139 -13.89 -14.43 -11.63
C GLU A 139 -12.63 -14.78 -10.83
N THR A 140 -11.54 -15.12 -11.55
CA THR A 140 -10.25 -15.49 -10.92
C THR A 140 -9.69 -14.34 -10.07
N LEU A 141 -9.71 -13.11 -10.59
CA LEU A 141 -9.26 -11.93 -9.85
C LEU A 141 -10.17 -11.65 -8.65
N SER A 142 -11.49 -11.67 -8.85
CA SER A 142 -12.49 -11.36 -7.82
C SER A 142 -12.42 -12.32 -6.65
N GLU A 143 -12.23 -13.61 -6.92
CA GLU A 143 -12.05 -14.64 -5.90
C GLU A 143 -10.74 -14.44 -5.14
N TYR A 144 -9.63 -14.17 -5.84
CA TYR A 144 -8.32 -14.04 -5.20
C TYR A 144 -8.22 -12.82 -4.28
N VAL A 145 -8.81 -11.67 -4.66
CA VAL A 145 -8.71 -10.44 -3.87
C VAL A 145 -9.52 -10.48 -2.57
N GLN A 146 -10.45 -11.43 -2.39
CA GLN A 146 -11.19 -11.55 -1.14
C GLN A 146 -10.25 -11.88 0.03
N PRO A 147 -10.32 -11.16 1.16
CA PRO A 147 -9.44 -11.41 2.32
C PRO A 147 -9.48 -12.85 2.85
N GLN A 148 -10.65 -13.48 2.79
CA GLN A 148 -10.94 -14.84 3.25
C GLN A 148 -10.67 -15.92 2.18
N SER A 149 -10.26 -15.53 0.98
CA SER A 149 -9.98 -16.48 -0.10
C SER A 149 -8.88 -17.45 0.29
N GLN A 150 -9.14 -18.73 0.05
CA GLN A 150 -8.16 -19.81 0.26
C GLN A 150 -7.37 -20.14 -1.00
N VAL A 151 -7.67 -19.47 -2.13
CA VAL A 151 -6.93 -19.68 -3.38
C VAL A 151 -5.51 -19.14 -3.22
N SER A 152 -4.52 -19.94 -3.60
CA SER A 152 -3.12 -19.59 -3.47
C SER A 152 -2.70 -18.59 -4.55
N LEU A 153 -1.70 -17.74 -4.23
CA LEU A 153 -1.09 -16.82 -5.20
C LEU A 153 -0.61 -17.55 -6.47
N HIS A 154 0.03 -18.71 -6.28
CA HIS A 154 0.61 -19.48 -7.38
C HIS A 154 -0.48 -20.05 -8.29
N ASP A 155 -1.56 -20.60 -7.72
CA ASP A 155 -2.64 -21.19 -8.51
C ASP A 155 -3.43 -20.11 -9.27
N THR A 156 -3.69 -18.97 -8.62
CA THR A 156 -4.31 -17.81 -9.29
C THR A 156 -3.43 -17.31 -10.44
N ALA A 157 -2.13 -17.11 -10.19
CA ALA A 157 -1.21 -16.65 -11.23
C ALA A 157 -1.12 -17.64 -12.39
N HIS A 158 -1.01 -18.94 -12.09
CA HIS A 158 -1.00 -19.99 -13.11
C HIS A 158 -2.30 -19.99 -13.93
N SER A 159 -3.46 -19.86 -13.29
CA SER A 159 -4.76 -19.79 -13.96
C SER A 159 -4.82 -18.62 -14.96
N ILE A 160 -4.38 -17.44 -14.53
CA ILE A 160 -4.32 -16.23 -15.38
C ILE A 160 -3.33 -16.42 -16.53
N LEU A 161 -2.09 -16.85 -16.24
CA LEU A 161 -1.06 -17.04 -17.27
C LEU A 161 -1.42 -18.12 -18.30
N ALA A 162 -2.22 -19.10 -17.92
CA ALA A 162 -2.75 -20.10 -18.85
C ALA A 162 -3.74 -19.51 -19.86
N GLN A 163 -4.33 -18.33 -19.58
CA GLN A 163 -5.21 -17.64 -20.51
C GLN A 163 -4.48 -16.67 -21.45
N LEU A 164 -3.21 -16.34 -21.15
CA LEU A 164 -2.44 -15.40 -21.96
C LEU A 164 -1.64 -16.15 -23.04
N PRO A 165 -1.56 -15.60 -24.27
CA PRO A 165 -0.75 -16.18 -25.33
C PRO A 165 0.74 -16.17 -24.96
N ALA A 166 1.48 -17.17 -25.43
CA ALA A 166 2.93 -17.15 -25.36
C ALA A 166 3.49 -16.09 -26.33
N ASP A 167 4.61 -15.47 -25.96
CA ASP A 167 5.43 -14.59 -26.82
C ASP A 167 4.71 -13.35 -27.38
N LYS A 168 3.55 -12.99 -26.82
CA LYS A 168 2.76 -11.82 -27.22
C LYS A 168 2.37 -11.00 -25.99
N PRO A 169 3.31 -10.24 -25.39
CA PRO A 169 3.00 -9.41 -24.24
C PRO A 169 2.01 -8.28 -24.57
N TYR A 170 1.80 -7.93 -25.85
CA TYR A 170 0.85 -6.92 -26.34
C TYR A 170 -0.46 -7.51 -26.89
N SER A 171 -0.89 -8.66 -26.38
CA SER A 171 -2.09 -9.30 -26.90
C SER A 171 -3.37 -8.65 -26.37
N ASP A 172 -4.48 -8.83 -27.09
CA ASP A 172 -5.79 -8.37 -26.64
C ASP A 172 -6.16 -8.96 -25.27
N GLU A 173 -5.72 -10.19 -24.98
CA GLU A 173 -5.90 -10.83 -23.67
C GLU A 173 -5.08 -10.17 -22.56
N GLY A 174 -3.85 -9.75 -22.87
CA GLY A 174 -3.01 -8.98 -21.96
C GLY A 174 -3.61 -7.61 -21.64
N TYR A 175 -4.15 -6.93 -22.66
CA TYR A 175 -4.88 -5.68 -22.49
C TYR A 175 -6.17 -5.85 -21.69
N ALA A 176 -6.95 -6.91 -21.97
CA ALA A 176 -8.15 -7.26 -21.21
C ALA A 176 -7.83 -7.51 -19.73
N LEU A 177 -6.74 -8.22 -19.43
CA LEU A 177 -6.26 -8.42 -18.06
C LEU A 177 -5.95 -7.08 -17.37
N ALA A 178 -5.24 -6.17 -18.03
CA ALA A 178 -4.94 -4.86 -17.45
C ALA A 178 -6.19 -4.00 -17.20
N CYS A 179 -7.15 -4.01 -18.12
CA CYS A 179 -8.44 -3.37 -17.94
C CYS A 179 -9.19 -3.94 -16.73
N LEU A 180 -9.25 -5.27 -16.58
CA LEU A 180 -9.90 -5.91 -15.44
C LEU A 180 -9.19 -5.61 -14.12
N VAL A 181 -7.86 -5.58 -14.10
CA VAL A 181 -7.07 -5.19 -12.92
C VAL A 181 -7.41 -3.77 -12.48
N HIS A 182 -7.46 -2.82 -13.42
CA HIS A 182 -7.90 -1.45 -13.16
C HIS A 182 -9.31 -1.43 -12.55
N GLU A 183 -10.26 -2.13 -13.17
CA GLU A 183 -11.64 -2.18 -12.72
C GLU A 183 -11.77 -2.76 -11.32
N VAL A 184 -11.00 -3.79 -10.98
CA VAL A 184 -10.98 -4.36 -9.63
C VAL A 184 -10.36 -3.36 -8.64
N ALA A 185 -9.24 -2.72 -9.00
CA ALA A 185 -8.55 -1.78 -8.12
C ALA A 185 -9.43 -0.60 -7.69
N VAL A 186 -10.15 0.04 -8.62
CA VAL A 186 -10.99 1.22 -8.32
C VAL A 186 -12.16 0.90 -7.40
N GLN A 187 -12.56 -0.36 -7.32
CA GLN A 187 -13.65 -0.84 -6.44
C GLN A 187 -13.17 -1.24 -5.04
N ILE A 188 -11.87 -1.49 -4.86
CA ILE A 188 -11.32 -1.82 -3.56
C ILE A 188 -11.11 -0.50 -2.79
N PRO A 189 -11.77 -0.31 -1.62
CA PRO A 189 -11.52 0.87 -0.79
C PRO A 189 -10.04 1.00 -0.49
N TYR A 190 -9.47 2.20 -0.58
CA TYR A 190 -8.03 2.44 -0.46
C TYR A 190 -7.40 1.95 0.86
N GLN A 191 -8.16 1.85 1.96
CA GLN A 191 -7.68 1.29 3.24
C GLN A 191 -7.71 -0.25 3.28
N HIS A 192 -8.30 -0.91 2.28
CA HIS A 192 -8.61 -2.33 2.34
C HIS A 192 -7.38 -3.19 1.95
N PRO A 193 -7.09 -4.28 2.69
CA PRO A 193 -5.91 -5.12 2.43
C PRO A 193 -5.94 -5.87 1.09
N SER A 194 -7.07 -5.88 0.39
CA SER A 194 -7.18 -6.49 -0.96
C SER A 194 -6.30 -5.80 -2.00
N HIS A 195 -5.97 -4.52 -1.83
CA HIS A 195 -4.99 -3.84 -2.70
C HIS A 195 -3.64 -4.54 -2.64
N ALA A 196 -3.13 -4.81 -1.43
CA ALA A 196 -1.86 -5.50 -1.24
C ALA A 196 -1.87 -6.93 -1.82
N ARG A 197 -3.02 -7.63 -1.73
CA ARG A 197 -3.20 -8.94 -2.39
C ARG A 197 -3.08 -8.79 -3.91
N LEU A 198 -3.84 -7.88 -4.51
CA LEU A 198 -3.84 -7.64 -5.95
C LEU A 198 -2.42 -7.27 -6.45
N VAL A 199 -1.74 -6.36 -5.75
CA VAL A 199 -0.36 -5.95 -6.07
C VAL A 199 0.61 -7.13 -6.00
N ARG A 200 0.47 -8.01 -4.99
CA ARG A 200 1.29 -9.22 -4.88
C ARG A 200 1.09 -10.18 -6.05
N LEU A 201 -0.15 -10.35 -6.50
CA LEU A 201 -0.46 -11.13 -7.69
C LEU A 201 0.21 -10.54 -8.92
N LEU A 202 0.11 -9.23 -9.13
CA LEU A 202 0.69 -8.56 -10.29
C LEU A 202 2.21 -8.67 -10.28
N LYS A 203 2.85 -8.43 -9.13
CA LYS A 203 4.29 -8.66 -8.93
C LYS A 203 4.72 -10.09 -9.24
N HIS A 204 3.86 -11.08 -9.00
CA HIS A 204 4.14 -12.46 -9.37
C HIS A 204 4.00 -12.67 -10.88
N LEU A 205 2.95 -12.11 -11.48
CA LEU A 205 2.71 -12.19 -12.93
C LEU A 205 3.81 -11.52 -13.76
N THR A 206 4.42 -10.44 -13.27
CA THR A 206 5.51 -9.73 -13.98
C THR A 206 6.78 -10.57 -14.18
N ARG A 207 6.91 -11.69 -13.46
CA ARG A 207 8.00 -12.66 -13.66
C ARG A 207 7.83 -13.51 -14.92
N SER A 208 6.64 -13.52 -15.52
CA SER A 208 6.36 -14.30 -16.72
C SER A 208 6.68 -13.49 -17.99
N PRO A 209 7.34 -14.10 -19.00
CA PRO A 209 7.54 -13.46 -20.30
C PRO A 209 6.22 -13.22 -21.06
N LYS A 210 5.10 -13.77 -20.60
CA LYS A 210 3.77 -13.48 -21.16
C LYS A 210 3.24 -12.09 -20.79
N VAL A 211 3.78 -11.48 -19.72
CA VAL A 211 3.32 -10.18 -19.19
C VAL A 211 4.41 -9.11 -19.32
N ARG A 212 5.67 -9.55 -19.38
CA ARG A 212 6.85 -8.71 -19.52
C ARG A 212 7.26 -8.60 -20.99
N SER A 213 7.50 -7.38 -21.46
CA SER A 213 8.11 -7.15 -22.77
C SER A 213 9.57 -6.74 -22.58
N PRO A 214 10.51 -7.33 -23.34
CA PRO A 214 11.89 -6.86 -23.32
C PRO A 214 11.94 -5.36 -23.64
N SER A 215 12.73 -4.59 -22.90
CA SER A 215 12.97 -3.21 -23.29
C SER A 215 13.71 -3.18 -24.63
N THR A 216 13.35 -2.24 -25.48
CA THR A 216 14.05 -2.00 -26.75
C THR A 216 15.26 -1.10 -26.58
N VAL A 217 15.42 -0.51 -25.39
CA VAL A 217 16.52 0.38 -25.03
C VAL A 217 17.53 -0.40 -24.17
N GLU A 218 18.78 -0.41 -24.59
CA GLU A 218 19.86 -1.09 -23.88
C GLU A 218 20.05 -0.50 -22.47
N GLY A 219 19.99 -1.35 -21.45
CA GLY A 219 20.13 -0.96 -20.04
C GLY A 219 18.84 -0.56 -19.33
N GLU A 220 17.70 -0.49 -20.03
CA GLU A 220 16.40 -0.30 -19.38
C GLU A 220 15.80 -1.63 -18.92
N GLU A 221 15.10 -1.60 -17.79
CA GLU A 221 14.35 -2.75 -17.30
C GLU A 221 13.13 -3.02 -18.20
N ASP A 222 12.92 -4.29 -18.52
CA ASP A 222 11.75 -4.75 -19.27
C ASP A 222 10.44 -4.21 -18.69
N LEU A 223 9.59 -3.71 -19.57
CA LEU A 223 8.34 -3.07 -19.18
C LEU A 223 7.23 -4.11 -19.03
N CYS A 224 6.40 -3.95 -18.01
CA CYS A 224 5.10 -4.61 -17.95
C CYS A 224 4.08 -3.81 -18.75
N VAL A 225 4.14 -3.98 -20.07
CA VAL A 225 3.52 -3.06 -21.03
C VAL A 225 2.01 -2.99 -20.92
N ASN A 226 1.36 -4.09 -20.55
CA ASN A 226 -0.09 -4.09 -20.37
C ASN A 226 -0.54 -3.17 -19.23
N PHE A 227 0.30 -2.99 -18.19
CA PHE A 227 -0.04 -2.11 -17.08
C PHE A 227 0.25 -0.64 -17.36
N GLN A 228 0.81 -0.28 -18.52
CA GLN A 228 0.84 1.13 -18.97
C GLN A 228 -0.56 1.64 -19.33
N ALA A 229 -1.49 0.74 -19.68
CA ALA A 229 -2.91 1.08 -19.88
C ALA A 229 -3.61 1.50 -18.57
N LEU A 230 -2.94 1.36 -17.42
CA LEU A 230 -3.33 1.95 -16.14
C LEU A 230 -3.01 3.46 -16.08
N GLY A 231 -3.03 4.16 -17.22
CA GLY A 231 -2.97 5.62 -17.24
C GLY A 231 -4.17 6.27 -16.53
N PRO A 232 -4.11 7.59 -16.26
CA PRO A 232 -5.22 8.28 -15.62
C PRO A 232 -6.43 8.23 -16.55
N LYS A 233 -7.57 7.80 -16.01
CA LYS A 233 -8.87 7.90 -16.65
C LYS A 233 -9.67 9.00 -15.97
N ALA A 234 -10.56 9.66 -16.68
CA ALA A 234 -11.55 10.50 -16.02
C ALA A 234 -12.51 9.59 -15.25
N TYR A 235 -12.71 9.86 -13.95
CA TYR A 235 -13.64 9.10 -13.12
C TYR A 235 -14.87 9.92 -12.82
N GLU A 236 -16.04 9.33 -13.06
CA GLU A 236 -17.31 9.92 -12.68
C GLU A 236 -17.52 9.91 -11.15
N LYS A 237 -16.82 9.01 -10.44
CA LYS A 237 -16.92 8.87 -8.99
C LYS A 237 -15.60 9.21 -8.32
N PRO A 238 -15.53 10.27 -7.53
CA PRO A 238 -14.25 10.71 -6.99
C PRO A 238 -13.57 9.73 -6.02
N LEU A 239 -14.31 8.88 -5.29
CA LEU A 239 -13.68 7.84 -4.45
C LEU A 239 -12.99 6.73 -5.27
N GLU A 240 -13.44 6.48 -6.50
CA GLU A 240 -12.77 5.54 -7.40
C GLU A 240 -11.36 6.04 -7.75
N TRP A 241 -11.16 7.37 -7.84
CA TRP A 241 -9.84 8.01 -8.00
C TRP A 241 -8.92 7.72 -6.81
N VAL A 242 -9.38 7.94 -5.58
CA VAL A 242 -8.56 7.70 -4.38
C VAL A 242 -8.19 6.22 -4.26
N ASN A 243 -9.13 5.31 -4.52
CA ASN A 243 -8.90 3.87 -4.55
C ASN A 243 -7.84 3.49 -5.59
N TYR A 244 -7.91 4.12 -6.76
CA TYR A 244 -6.96 3.91 -7.82
C TYR A 244 -5.55 4.36 -7.43
N HIS A 245 -5.41 5.56 -6.90
CA HIS A 245 -4.11 6.09 -6.47
C HIS A 245 -3.50 5.29 -5.32
N ALA A 246 -4.31 4.73 -4.42
CA ALA A 246 -3.83 3.78 -3.42
C ALA A 246 -3.26 2.49 -4.03
N PHE A 247 -3.89 1.98 -5.08
CA PHE A 247 -3.40 0.83 -5.83
C PHE A 247 -2.09 1.16 -6.57
N LEU A 248 -2.05 2.29 -7.28
CA LEU A 248 -0.85 2.74 -8.00
C LEU A 248 0.33 2.95 -7.05
N ALA A 249 0.12 3.61 -5.91
CA ALA A 249 1.15 3.81 -4.91
C ALA A 249 1.72 2.49 -4.37
N GLN A 250 0.87 1.49 -4.16
CA GLN A 250 1.32 0.16 -3.73
C GLN A 250 2.04 -0.61 -4.85
N LEU A 251 1.62 -0.48 -6.11
CA LEU A 251 2.34 -1.07 -7.25
C LEU A 251 3.75 -0.51 -7.36
N ASP A 252 3.90 0.81 -7.22
CA ASP A 252 5.18 1.49 -7.28
C ASP A 252 6.09 1.10 -6.10
N ALA A 253 5.56 1.11 -4.88
CA ALA A 253 6.27 0.66 -3.68
C ALA A 253 6.70 -0.83 -3.77
N ALA A 254 5.91 -1.65 -4.48
CA ALA A 254 6.23 -3.05 -4.71
C ALA A 254 7.26 -3.28 -5.83
N GLY A 255 7.66 -2.22 -6.56
CA GLY A 255 8.56 -2.30 -7.72
C GLY A 255 7.95 -3.05 -8.89
N VAL A 256 6.63 -2.97 -9.07
CA VAL A 256 5.94 -3.57 -10.22
C VAL A 256 6.13 -2.72 -11.47
N TRP A 257 6.18 -1.40 -11.31
CA TRP A 257 6.58 -0.50 -12.38
C TRP A 257 8.09 -0.30 -12.40
N THR A 258 8.65 -0.38 -13.61
CA THR A 258 10.07 -0.25 -13.89
C THR A 258 10.47 1.16 -14.29
N THR A 259 9.51 2.07 -14.49
CA THR A 259 9.78 3.49 -14.66
C THR A 259 10.23 4.01 -13.31
N GLY A 260 11.55 4.07 -13.06
CA GLY A 260 12.11 4.39 -11.75
C GLY A 260 11.52 5.65 -11.10
N MET A 261 10.96 6.57 -11.89
CA MET A 261 10.38 7.84 -11.43
C MET A 261 8.90 7.72 -11.00
N PRO A 262 8.50 8.30 -9.84
CA PRO A 262 7.13 8.28 -9.35
C PRO A 262 6.22 9.31 -10.06
N ASN A 263 6.08 9.20 -11.39
CA ASN A 263 5.40 10.19 -12.24
C ASN A 263 3.95 10.49 -11.78
N PHE A 264 3.19 9.45 -11.45
CA PHE A 264 1.82 9.60 -10.95
C PHE A 264 1.74 10.27 -9.57
N ALA A 265 2.75 10.10 -8.72
CA ALA A 265 2.80 10.81 -7.45
C ALA A 265 3.00 12.31 -7.67
N VAL A 266 3.90 12.68 -8.59
CA VAL A 266 4.17 14.08 -8.93
C VAL A 266 2.96 14.75 -9.55
N TRP A 267 2.24 14.06 -10.44
CA TRP A 267 0.98 14.57 -11.01
C TRP A 267 -0.04 14.85 -9.92
N GLU A 268 -0.25 13.87 -9.04
CA GLU A 268 -1.27 14.03 -8.01
C GLU A 268 -0.92 15.13 -7.00
N MET A 269 0.36 15.28 -6.65
CA MET A 269 0.82 16.38 -5.80
C MET A 269 0.65 17.74 -6.48
N ARG A 270 0.89 17.82 -7.79
CA ARG A 270 0.70 19.05 -8.57
C ARG A 270 -0.77 19.44 -8.59
N ASP A 271 -1.65 18.50 -8.95
CA ASP A 271 -3.08 18.74 -9.04
C ASP A 271 -3.66 19.09 -7.65
N ALA A 272 -3.13 18.49 -6.57
CA ALA A 272 -3.56 18.79 -5.20
C ALA A 272 -3.02 20.11 -4.62
N PHE A 273 -1.83 20.59 -5.01
CA PHE A 273 -1.17 21.68 -4.26
C PHE A 273 -0.56 22.80 -5.12
N GLU A 274 -0.33 22.56 -6.40
CA GLU A 274 0.40 23.49 -7.28
C GLU A 274 -0.47 24.13 -8.35
N GLU A 275 -1.52 23.46 -8.84
CA GLU A 275 -2.41 24.09 -9.83
C GLU A 275 -3.30 25.14 -9.14
N GLU A 276 -3.56 26.25 -9.83
CA GLU A 276 -4.51 27.27 -9.39
C GLU A 276 -5.93 26.86 -9.83
N GLU A 277 -6.84 26.73 -8.87
CA GLU A 277 -8.27 26.73 -9.18
C GLU A 277 -8.80 28.16 -8.98
N GLU A 278 -9.34 28.76 -10.05
CA GLU A 278 -10.19 29.95 -9.91
C GLU A 278 -11.35 29.61 -8.98
N GLU A 279 -11.59 30.44 -7.95
CA GLU A 279 -12.52 30.23 -6.82
C GLU A 279 -13.49 29.04 -7.03
N PRO A 280 -13.09 27.82 -6.61
CA PRO A 280 -13.84 26.64 -6.98
C PRO A 280 -15.22 26.65 -6.32
N ASP A 281 -16.23 26.29 -7.10
CA ASP A 281 -17.54 26.00 -6.55
C ASP A 281 -17.49 24.77 -5.62
N ALA A 282 -18.63 24.41 -5.03
CA ALA A 282 -18.69 23.28 -4.09
C ALA A 282 -18.25 21.95 -4.74
N GLU A 283 -18.46 21.77 -6.04
CA GLU A 283 -18.03 20.57 -6.77
C GLU A 283 -16.51 20.56 -6.98
N GLY A 284 -15.93 21.70 -7.37
CA GLY A 284 -14.49 21.89 -7.47
C GLY A 284 -13.78 21.67 -6.12
N GLN A 285 -14.33 22.23 -5.03
CA GLN A 285 -13.79 22.00 -3.68
C GLN A 285 -13.84 20.52 -3.27
N GLN A 286 -14.92 19.82 -3.65
CA GLN A 286 -15.02 18.40 -3.40
C GLN A 286 -13.96 17.63 -4.20
N LEU A 287 -13.82 17.92 -5.51
CA LEU A 287 -12.83 17.30 -6.38
C LEU A 287 -11.41 17.51 -5.84
N HIS A 288 -11.08 18.73 -5.45
CA HIS A 288 -9.81 19.07 -4.82
C HIS A 288 -9.53 18.22 -3.57
N GLN A 289 -10.52 17.98 -2.71
CA GLN A 289 -10.33 17.10 -1.55
C GLN A 289 -9.96 15.67 -1.96
N TYR A 290 -10.52 15.15 -3.05
CA TYR A 290 -10.15 13.82 -3.54
C TYR A 290 -8.74 13.79 -4.11
N HIS A 291 -8.27 14.89 -4.72
CA HIS A 291 -6.86 15.03 -5.11
C HIS A 291 -5.94 15.01 -3.90
N VAL A 292 -6.29 15.73 -2.83
CA VAL A 292 -5.54 15.68 -1.56
C VAL A 292 -5.52 14.26 -0.99
N MET A 293 -6.66 13.55 -0.99
CA MET A 293 -6.75 12.17 -0.49
C MET A 293 -5.92 11.19 -1.32
N ALA A 294 -5.94 11.33 -2.65
CA ALA A 294 -5.16 10.52 -3.58
C ALA A 294 -3.65 10.81 -3.44
N ALA A 295 -3.25 12.08 -3.34
CA ALA A 295 -1.88 12.50 -3.06
C ALA A 295 -1.38 11.92 -1.73
N ALA A 296 -2.23 11.90 -0.70
CA ALA A 296 -1.89 11.30 0.59
C ALA A 296 -1.54 9.82 0.47
N GLN A 297 -2.19 9.06 -0.43
CA GLN A 297 -1.87 7.64 -0.63
C GLN A 297 -0.42 7.44 -1.08
N TRP A 298 0.09 8.28 -1.96
CA TRP A 298 1.48 8.21 -2.41
C TRP A 298 2.48 8.40 -1.27
N ILE A 299 2.24 9.36 -0.38
CA ILE A 299 3.10 9.58 0.79
C ILE A 299 3.04 8.40 1.74
N LEU A 300 1.82 7.91 2.02
CA LEU A 300 1.61 6.83 2.99
C LEU A 300 2.22 5.50 2.56
N TRP A 301 2.22 5.21 1.26
CA TRP A 301 2.75 3.95 0.73
C TRP A 301 4.19 4.04 0.23
N ASP A 302 4.61 5.18 -0.32
CA ASP A 302 5.88 5.32 -1.04
C ASP A 302 6.62 6.66 -0.78
N GLY A 303 6.25 7.40 0.27
CA GLY A 303 6.81 8.73 0.55
C GLY A 303 8.34 8.75 0.70
N GLN A 304 8.96 7.67 1.18
CA GLN A 304 10.42 7.58 1.30
C GLN A 304 11.12 7.58 -0.06
N LYS A 305 10.59 6.83 -1.04
CA LYS A 305 11.16 6.79 -2.40
C LYS A 305 11.01 8.15 -3.05
N ILE A 306 9.83 8.76 -2.94
CA ILE A 306 9.57 10.12 -3.45
C ILE A 306 10.55 11.14 -2.84
N PHE A 307 10.75 11.12 -1.52
CA PHE A 307 11.68 12.05 -0.87
C PHE A 307 13.12 11.85 -1.35
N LYS A 308 13.58 10.61 -1.57
CA LYS A 308 14.92 10.34 -2.11
C LYS A 308 15.11 11.00 -3.47
N TYR A 309 14.10 10.95 -4.34
CA TYR A 309 14.13 11.65 -5.63
C TYR A 309 14.23 13.15 -5.46
N MET A 310 13.47 13.74 -4.54
CA MET A 310 13.48 15.18 -4.29
C MET A 310 14.79 15.68 -3.65
N ALA A 311 15.42 14.86 -2.82
CA ALA A 311 16.68 15.18 -2.16
C ALA A 311 17.90 14.92 -3.05
N ASN A 312 17.81 13.96 -3.97
CA ASN A 312 18.89 13.57 -4.86
C ASN A 312 18.38 13.53 -6.30
N PRO A 313 18.19 14.71 -6.92
CA PRO A 313 17.59 14.79 -8.25
C PRO A 313 18.46 14.06 -9.26
N LEU A 314 17.92 12.99 -9.84
CA LEU A 314 18.42 12.46 -11.10
C LEU A 314 17.97 13.38 -12.24
N PRO A 315 18.75 13.49 -13.33
CA PRO A 315 18.30 14.22 -14.51
C PRO A 315 16.95 13.66 -14.97
N VAL A 316 15.92 14.51 -14.97
CA VAL A 316 14.63 14.17 -15.57
C VAL A 316 14.87 14.01 -17.07
N ARG A 317 14.47 12.87 -17.63
CA ARG A 317 14.61 12.65 -19.07
C ARG A 317 13.71 13.60 -19.85
N GLU A 318 14.10 13.94 -21.07
CA GLU A 318 13.34 14.90 -21.90
C GLU A 318 11.91 14.42 -22.18
N ASP A 319 11.71 13.12 -22.37
CA ASP A 319 10.40 12.48 -22.53
C ASP A 319 9.53 12.51 -21.25
N GLU A 320 10.15 12.66 -20.08
CA GLU A 320 9.49 12.76 -18.78
C GLU A 320 9.34 14.20 -18.27
N ALA A 321 10.03 15.16 -18.88
CA ALA A 321 10.05 16.57 -18.44
C ALA A 321 8.63 17.17 -18.36
N ARG A 322 7.75 16.79 -19.30
CA ARG A 322 6.34 17.18 -19.28
C ARG A 322 5.63 16.67 -18.03
N MET A 323 5.94 15.46 -17.57
CA MET A 323 5.30 14.85 -16.42
C MET A 323 5.67 15.60 -15.13
N TRP A 324 6.91 16.04 -15.05
CA TRP A 324 7.48 16.69 -13.88
C TRP A 324 7.29 18.20 -13.83
N ARG A 325 6.66 18.81 -14.84
CA ARG A 325 6.42 20.26 -14.84
C ARG A 325 5.83 20.74 -13.51
N LEU A 326 6.20 21.96 -13.13
CA LEU A 326 5.61 22.68 -12.02
C LEU A 326 4.17 23.09 -12.37
N GLY A 327 3.31 23.20 -11.35
CA GLY A 327 1.99 23.82 -11.47
C GLY A 327 2.05 25.34 -11.33
N ASP A 328 0.93 26.00 -11.58
CA ASP A 328 0.84 27.47 -11.69
C ASP A 328 1.33 28.22 -10.43
N ARG A 329 1.03 27.74 -9.22
CA ARG A 329 1.47 28.33 -7.94
C ARG A 329 2.98 28.28 -7.73
N CYS A 330 3.66 27.36 -8.41
CA CYS A 330 5.11 27.23 -8.37
C CYS A 330 5.80 28.08 -9.46
N SER A 331 5.09 28.48 -10.51
CA SER A 331 5.66 29.17 -11.69
C SER A 331 6.27 30.54 -11.38
N SER A 332 5.83 31.18 -10.29
CA SER A 332 6.37 32.46 -9.83
C SER A 332 7.46 32.33 -8.75
N SER A 333 7.80 31.10 -8.35
CA SER A 333 8.72 30.80 -7.24
C SER A 333 10.06 30.24 -7.75
N ASP A 334 11.14 30.43 -6.99
CA ASP A 334 12.46 29.84 -7.26
C ASP A 334 12.54 28.33 -6.97
N VAL A 335 11.41 27.61 -7.06
CA VAL A 335 11.33 26.17 -6.78
C VAL A 335 11.78 25.39 -8.01
N ALA A 336 12.85 24.61 -7.88
CA ALA A 336 13.28 23.71 -8.93
C ALA A 336 12.35 22.49 -9.06
N VAL A 337 12.20 21.98 -10.29
CA VAL A 337 11.33 20.86 -10.71
C VAL A 337 11.45 19.64 -9.79
N VAL A 338 12.68 19.25 -9.43
CA VAL A 338 12.97 18.18 -8.47
C VAL A 338 13.78 18.79 -7.34
N SER A 339 13.14 19.05 -6.21
CA SER A 339 13.80 19.71 -5.09
C SER A 339 13.13 19.42 -3.75
N VAL A 340 13.93 19.50 -2.69
CA VAL A 340 13.41 19.49 -1.31
C VAL A 340 12.45 20.66 -1.09
N ALA A 341 12.65 21.81 -1.74
CA ALA A 341 11.73 22.95 -1.64
C ALA A 341 10.33 22.60 -2.16
N ARG A 342 10.23 21.90 -3.30
CA ARG A 342 8.95 21.41 -3.84
C ARG A 342 8.28 20.41 -2.89
N TRP A 343 9.05 19.51 -2.31
CA TRP A 343 8.56 18.60 -1.28
C TRP A 343 8.00 19.32 -0.03
N GLN A 344 8.66 20.38 0.44
CA GLN A 344 8.16 21.19 1.56
C GLN A 344 6.84 21.89 1.21
N LEU A 345 6.69 22.37 -0.03
CA LEU A 345 5.46 22.97 -0.52
C LEU A 345 4.29 21.98 -0.42
N TRP A 346 4.47 20.75 -0.89
CA TRP A 346 3.45 19.70 -0.76
C TRP A 346 3.11 19.38 0.69
N LYS A 347 4.14 19.28 1.54
CA LYS A 347 3.94 19.03 2.97
C LYS A 347 3.10 20.14 3.63
N GLU A 348 3.36 21.40 3.28
CA GLU A 348 2.58 22.52 3.77
C GLU A 348 1.14 22.48 3.25
N GLY A 349 0.93 22.10 1.99
CA GLY A 349 -0.38 21.85 1.42
C GLY A 349 -1.18 20.81 2.23
N PHE A 350 -0.57 19.69 2.60
CA PHE A 350 -1.20 18.71 3.48
C PHE A 350 -1.51 19.25 4.87
N ARG A 351 -0.61 20.05 5.47
CA ARG A 351 -0.88 20.66 6.79
C ARG A 351 -2.04 21.64 6.72
N ALA A 352 -2.11 22.45 5.68
CA ALA A 352 -3.22 23.36 5.45
C ALA A 352 -4.54 22.59 5.31
N ALA A 353 -4.56 21.53 4.48
CA ALA A 353 -5.74 20.68 4.31
C ALA A 353 -6.18 20.00 5.61
N ALA A 354 -5.23 19.57 6.46
CA ALA A 354 -5.53 18.99 7.77
C ALA A 354 -6.04 20.01 8.80
N ALA A 355 -5.60 21.28 8.70
CA ALA A 355 -5.95 22.35 9.61
C ALA A 355 -7.25 23.10 9.27
N SER A 356 -7.84 22.84 8.10
CA SER A 356 -9.11 23.43 7.65
C SER A 356 -10.18 23.33 8.74
N ALA A 357 -10.74 24.48 9.16
CA ALA A 357 -11.61 24.60 10.33
C ALA A 357 -12.84 23.67 10.29
N GLU A 358 -13.39 23.32 11.46
CA GLU A 358 -14.72 22.71 11.57
C GLU A 358 -15.76 23.65 10.93
N GLY A 359 -16.45 23.18 9.88
CA GLY A 359 -17.39 23.98 9.10
C GLY A 359 -16.84 24.52 7.77
N ALA A 360 -15.53 24.44 7.53
CA ALA A 360 -14.99 24.52 6.16
C ALA A 360 -15.34 23.21 5.44
N GLU A 361 -15.84 23.31 4.21
CA GLU A 361 -16.21 22.17 3.37
C GLU A 361 -14.98 21.27 3.18
N GLY A 362 -14.93 20.18 3.95
CA GLY A 362 -13.79 19.27 4.05
C GLY A 362 -14.24 18.02 4.79
N THR A 363 -14.21 16.85 4.12
CA THR A 363 -14.57 15.60 4.80
C THR A 363 -13.56 15.31 5.92
N ASP A 364 -14.04 14.84 7.08
CA ASP A 364 -13.18 14.44 8.21
C ASP A 364 -12.10 13.43 7.77
N GLU A 365 -12.42 12.63 6.77
CA GLU A 365 -11.52 11.64 6.17
C GLU A 365 -10.35 12.28 5.39
N CYS A 366 -10.60 13.35 4.61
CA CYS A 366 -9.54 14.09 3.94
C CYS A 366 -8.58 14.73 4.95
N LYS A 367 -9.12 15.35 6.01
CA LYS A 367 -8.32 15.97 7.08
C LYS A 367 -7.44 14.95 7.80
N ASP A 368 -7.98 13.77 8.13
CA ASP A 368 -7.20 12.67 8.73
C ASP A 368 -6.06 12.21 7.83
N LEU A 369 -6.35 11.94 6.55
CA LEU A 369 -5.34 11.48 5.59
C LEU A 369 -4.24 12.52 5.39
N ALA A 370 -4.61 13.79 5.23
CA ALA A 370 -3.66 14.88 5.07
C ALA A 370 -2.78 15.06 6.32
N GLY A 371 -3.37 14.96 7.51
CA GLY A 371 -2.64 15.01 8.77
C GLY A 371 -1.63 13.87 8.92
N ARG A 372 -2.03 12.65 8.54
CA ARG A 372 -1.14 11.48 8.56
C ARG A 372 -0.02 11.59 7.52
N ALA A 373 -0.33 12.05 6.31
CA ALA A 373 0.65 12.25 5.24
C ALA A 373 1.69 13.29 5.66
N SER A 374 1.28 14.49 6.10
CA SER A 374 2.21 15.54 6.55
C SER A 374 3.10 15.10 7.72
N ALA A 375 2.54 14.38 8.71
CA ALA A 375 3.30 13.82 9.82
C ALA A 375 4.36 12.80 9.35
N LEU A 376 4.02 11.94 8.37
CA LEU A 376 4.97 10.99 7.79
C LEU A 376 6.05 11.70 6.98
N MET A 377 5.72 12.75 6.22
CA MET A 377 6.70 13.56 5.50
C MET A 377 7.72 14.18 6.45
N ASP A 378 7.27 14.74 7.58
CA ASP A 378 8.15 15.25 8.64
C ASP A 378 9.08 14.17 9.21
N ALA A 379 8.56 12.96 9.43
CA ALA A 379 9.37 11.85 9.93
C ALA A 379 10.42 11.40 8.92
N ILE A 380 10.08 11.34 7.63
CA ILE A 380 10.97 10.99 6.53
C ILE A 380 12.10 12.02 6.43
N GLU A 381 11.77 13.31 6.36
CA GLU A 381 12.77 14.38 6.27
C GLU A 381 13.75 14.37 7.44
N LYS A 382 13.25 14.26 8.67
CA LYS A 382 14.10 14.21 9.88
C LYS A 382 15.01 13.01 9.90
N SER A 383 14.58 11.89 9.32
CA SER A 383 15.36 10.64 9.31
C SER A 383 16.37 10.57 8.16
N MET A 384 16.20 11.43 7.14
CA MET A 384 16.93 11.35 5.87
C MET A 384 17.68 12.63 5.49
N SER A 385 17.66 13.66 6.34
CA SER A 385 18.54 14.81 6.23
C SER A 385 19.92 14.41 6.77
N PHE A 386 20.93 14.49 5.92
CA PHE A 386 22.33 14.14 6.22
C PHE A 386 23.16 15.36 6.60
#